data_AF-A0A1S4CEG1-F1
#
_entry.id   AF-A0A1S4CEG1-F1
#
_cell.length_a   1.000
_cell.length_b   1.000
_cell.length_c   1.000
_cell.angle_alpha   90.00
_cell.angle_beta   90.00
_cell.angle_gamma   90.00
#
_symmetry.space_group_name_H-M   'P 1'
#
loop_
_entity.id
_entity.type
_entity.pdbx_description
1 polymer ?
#
loop_
_entity_poly.entity_id
_entity_poly.type
_entity_poly.pdbx_seq_one_letter_code
_entity_poly.pdbx_strand_id
1 'polypeptide(L)'
;MECLSIVTLVAARDFVDTERSMEIIWQFMNQESKFKGTKHPSSRTAAAISAWAFLLSNINRWSIDHKKWKGLIPFLLKKLEENDEHVNAASIEALAIIFENGSLEKFSNQAEEYENTKNMKDDIMKHVKRACNGTKQDASKILEDDYNKTTSLTLCGTRLTFSTWSQLKQISYIRRFLGYGFTKHMMENENLRNIFNFVPATKTSGVELYKPKFEKVVVRVFLPDVRRETCSKRMNMSPSSLVSKGRTKLMNKYRSLTEDTKAGHYIADEDLD
;
A
#
# COMPACT_ATOMS: atom_id res chain seq x y z
N MET A 1 6.22 16.29 13.65
CA MET A 1 6.20 14.80 13.59
C MET A 1 5.74 14.31 12.23
N GLU A 2 4.63 14.83 11.71
CA GLU A 2 4.07 14.36 10.42
C GLU A 2 4.99 14.62 9.21
N CYS A 3 5.67 15.77 9.14
CA CYS A 3 6.64 15.99 8.07
C CYS A 3 7.85 15.04 8.17
N LEU A 4 8.34 14.77 9.38
CA LEU A 4 9.48 13.85 9.59
C LEU A 4 9.13 12.45 9.08
N SER A 5 7.94 11.95 9.41
CA SER A 5 7.53 10.62 8.98
C SER A 5 7.32 10.51 7.47
N ILE A 6 6.72 11.52 6.83
CA ILE A 6 6.55 11.55 5.37
C ILE A 6 7.90 11.65 4.66
N VAL A 7 8.81 12.51 5.13
CA VAL A 7 10.16 12.60 4.58
C VAL A 7 10.90 11.27 4.74
N THR A 8 10.77 10.63 5.89
CA THR A 8 11.38 9.31 6.14
C THR A 8 10.82 8.26 5.16
N LEU A 9 9.50 8.21 4.94
CA LEU A 9 8.90 7.27 3.99
C LEU A 9 9.49 7.42 2.57
N VAL A 10 9.74 8.65 2.13
CA VAL A 10 10.19 8.93 0.75
C VAL A 10 11.72 8.90 0.61
N ALA A 11 12.46 9.25 1.66
CA ALA A 11 13.90 9.47 1.60
C ALA A 11 14.74 8.37 2.29
N ALA A 12 14.15 7.53 3.15
CA ALA A 12 14.88 6.46 3.80
C ALA A 12 15.39 5.46 2.76
N ARG A 13 16.67 5.11 2.84
CA ARG A 13 17.29 4.15 1.91
C ARG A 13 17.03 2.71 2.33
N ASP A 14 16.92 2.50 3.64
CA ASP A 14 16.72 1.22 4.26
C ASP A 14 15.90 1.34 5.56
N PHE A 15 15.69 0.22 6.22
CA PHE A 15 14.99 0.17 7.51
C PHE A 15 15.77 0.85 8.65
N VAL A 16 17.10 0.98 8.54
CA VAL A 16 17.94 1.60 9.57
C VAL A 16 17.68 3.10 9.63
N ASP A 17 17.58 3.76 8.48
CA ASP A 17 17.20 5.17 8.40
C ASP A 17 15.78 5.39 8.93
N THR A 18 14.86 4.45 8.67
CA THR A 18 13.50 4.50 9.21
C THR A 18 13.47 4.35 10.74
N GLU A 19 14.24 3.39 11.28
CA GLU A 19 14.37 3.20 12.73
C GLU A 19 14.97 4.43 13.43
N ARG A 20 15.94 5.11 12.82
CA ARG A 20 16.51 6.35 13.39
C ARG A 20 15.44 7.43 13.54
N SER A 21 14.60 7.64 12.53
CA SER A 21 13.48 8.57 12.62
C SER A 21 12.47 8.15 13.69
N MET A 22 12.17 6.85 13.80
CA MET A 22 11.34 6.33 14.88
C MET A 22 11.95 6.57 16.26
N GLU A 23 13.28 6.53 16.38
CA GLU A 23 13.98 6.71 17.66
C GLU A 23 13.89 8.17 18.10
N ILE A 24 14.04 9.12 17.17
CA ILE A 24 13.81 10.55 17.41
C ILE A 24 12.38 10.78 17.92
N ILE A 25 11.39 10.13 17.29
CA ILE A 25 9.99 10.23 17.71
C ILE A 25 9.78 9.62 19.11
N TRP A 26 10.41 8.49 19.39
CA TRP A 26 10.34 7.84 20.70
C TRP A 26 10.97 8.68 21.81
N GLN A 27 12.15 9.27 21.57
CA GLN A 27 12.79 10.17 22.51
C GLN A 27 11.92 11.39 22.80
N PHE A 28 11.28 11.97 21.78
CA PHE A 28 10.31 13.06 21.95
C PHE A 28 9.15 12.65 22.86
N MET A 29 8.54 11.49 22.64
CA MET A 29 7.42 10.99 23.47
C MET A 29 7.86 10.70 24.92
N ASN A 30 9.07 10.16 25.11
CA ASN A 30 9.59 9.84 26.44
C ASN A 30 10.11 11.04 27.23
N GLN A 31 10.45 12.16 26.59
CA GLN A 31 10.87 13.37 27.31
C GLN A 31 9.78 13.91 28.24
N GLU A 32 8.50 13.74 27.91
CA GLU A 32 7.36 14.05 28.79
C GLU A 32 7.41 13.30 30.14
N SER A 33 8.02 12.10 30.17
CA SER A 33 8.07 11.27 31.37
C SER A 33 9.17 11.69 32.36
N LYS A 34 10.23 12.36 31.87
CA LYS A 34 11.45 12.65 32.64
C LYS A 34 11.42 14.02 33.31
N PHE A 35 10.81 15.03 32.68
CA PHE A 35 10.71 16.39 33.23
C PHE A 35 9.29 16.65 33.76
N LYS A 36 9.12 16.58 35.08
CA LYS A 36 7.88 17.01 35.75
C LYS A 36 7.63 18.49 35.46
N GLY A 37 6.71 18.80 34.55
CA GLY A 37 6.23 20.18 34.31
C GLY A 37 5.91 20.53 32.86
N THR A 38 6.45 19.80 31.88
CA THR A 38 6.24 20.06 30.44
C THR A 38 5.50 18.90 29.78
N LYS A 39 4.19 18.79 30.05
CA LYS A 39 3.32 17.92 29.22
C LYS A 39 3.18 18.56 27.84
N HIS A 40 3.43 17.80 26.76
CA HIS A 40 3.08 18.31 25.44
C HIS A 40 1.55 18.38 25.31
N PRO A 41 1.03 19.27 24.44
CA PRO A 41 -0.39 19.23 24.08
C PRO A 41 -0.75 17.86 23.52
N SER A 42 -1.92 17.33 23.91
CA SER A 42 -2.39 16.00 23.49
C SER A 42 -2.33 15.78 21.99
N SER A 43 -2.60 16.82 21.19
CA SER A 43 -2.50 16.78 19.73
C SER A 43 -1.10 16.45 19.24
N ARG A 44 -0.05 16.97 19.90
CA ARG A 44 1.35 16.68 19.54
C ARG A 44 1.74 15.26 19.93
N THR A 45 1.31 14.80 21.10
CA THR A 45 1.56 13.42 21.57
C THR A 45 0.85 12.42 20.67
N ALA A 46 -0.42 12.65 20.32
CA ALA A 46 -1.18 11.83 19.38
C ALA A 46 -0.56 11.81 17.97
N ALA A 47 -0.08 12.97 17.48
CA ALA A 47 0.62 13.06 16.20
C ALA A 47 1.97 12.32 16.23
N ALA A 48 2.70 12.35 17.35
CA ALA A 48 3.95 11.61 17.54
C ALA A 48 3.70 10.09 17.52
N ILE A 49 2.74 9.60 18.31
CA ILE A 49 2.35 8.19 18.35
C ILE A 49 1.91 7.73 16.95
N SER A 50 1.05 8.51 16.29
CA SER A 50 0.58 8.21 14.93
C SER A 50 1.71 8.19 13.90
N ALA A 51 2.68 9.11 13.99
CA ALA A 51 3.85 9.15 13.11
C ALA A 51 4.74 7.92 13.33
N TRP A 52 4.97 7.54 14.60
CA TRP A 52 5.74 6.36 14.95
C TRP A 52 5.08 5.09 14.41
N ALA A 53 3.77 4.92 14.62
CA ALA A 53 3.01 3.77 14.12
C ALA A 53 3.00 3.69 12.59
N PHE A 54 2.95 4.82 11.91
CA PHE A 54 3.05 4.90 10.45
C PHE A 54 4.43 4.51 9.91
N LEU A 55 5.52 4.86 10.61
CA LEU A 55 6.84 4.39 10.22
C LEU A 55 6.99 2.89 10.48
N LEU A 56 6.48 2.39 11.61
CA LEU A 56 6.45 0.97 11.91
C LEU A 56 5.72 0.18 10.83
N SER A 57 4.59 0.69 10.33
CA SER A 57 3.80 0.01 9.29
C SER A 57 4.51 -0.11 7.95
N ASN A 58 5.63 0.60 7.74
CA ASN A 58 6.46 0.49 6.54
C ASN A 58 7.68 -0.43 6.72
N ILE A 59 8.01 -0.83 7.94
CA ILE A 59 9.16 -1.69 8.23
C ILE A 59 8.72 -3.16 8.21
N ASN A 60 9.58 -4.05 7.68
CA ASN A 60 9.32 -5.49 7.70
C ASN A 60 9.46 -6.08 9.12
N ARG A 61 8.72 -7.15 9.43
CA ARG A 61 8.66 -7.81 10.74
C ARG A 61 10.04 -8.16 11.33
N TRP A 62 10.97 -8.54 10.46
CA TRP A 62 12.30 -9.01 10.85
C TRP A 62 13.32 -7.89 11.11
N SER A 63 13.08 -6.68 10.60
CA SER A 63 14.08 -5.59 10.60
C SER A 63 14.17 -4.76 11.88
N ILE A 64 13.32 -5.02 12.88
CA ILE A 64 13.23 -4.19 14.09
C ILE A 64 14.19 -4.68 15.17
N ASP A 65 15.00 -3.77 15.71
CA ASP A 65 15.91 -4.03 16.82
C ASP A 65 15.15 -4.20 18.15
N HIS A 66 15.26 -5.38 18.75
CA HIS A 66 14.61 -5.75 20.01
C HIS A 66 15.13 -4.98 21.23
N LYS A 67 16.26 -4.26 21.12
CA LYS A 67 16.85 -3.52 22.25
C LYS A 67 16.32 -2.10 22.37
N LYS A 68 15.86 -1.49 21.27
CA LYS A 68 15.55 -0.05 21.21
C LYS A 68 14.15 0.29 21.72
N TRP A 69 13.20 -0.63 21.56
CA TRP A 69 11.77 -0.33 21.72
C TRP A 69 11.12 -0.92 22.97
N LYS A 70 11.94 -1.54 23.84
CA LYS A 70 11.48 -2.02 25.14
C LYS A 70 10.82 -0.88 25.92
N GLY A 71 9.58 -1.11 26.36
CA GLY A 71 8.82 -0.16 27.17
C GLY A 71 7.79 0.66 26.38
N LEU A 72 7.73 0.51 25.06
CA LEU A 72 6.70 1.17 24.25
C LEU A 72 5.29 0.69 24.60
N ILE A 73 5.07 -0.63 24.75
CA ILE A 73 3.75 -1.15 25.13
C ILE A 73 3.28 -0.59 26.48
N PRO A 74 4.08 -0.67 27.57
CA PRO A 74 3.74 -0.04 28.84
C PRO A 74 3.45 1.46 28.71
N PHE A 75 4.21 2.18 27.89
CA PHE A 75 3.98 3.60 27.63
C PHE A 75 2.61 3.85 26.98
N LEU A 76 2.25 3.10 25.93
CA LEU A 76 0.96 3.24 25.24
C LEU A 76 -0.20 2.89 26.17
N LEU A 77 -0.07 1.83 26.97
CA LEU A 77 -1.08 1.44 27.97
C LEU A 77 -1.29 2.53 29.01
N LYS A 78 -0.21 3.11 29.54
CA LYS A 78 -0.30 4.24 30.47
C LYS A 78 -0.99 5.44 29.83
N LYS A 79 -0.70 5.75 28.56
CA LYS A 79 -1.35 6.86 27.85
C LYS A 79 -2.85 6.64 27.67
N LEU A 80 -3.31 5.39 27.55
CA LEU A 80 -4.74 5.07 27.47
C LEU A 80 -5.50 5.43 28.76
N GLU A 81 -4.85 5.43 29.92
CA GLU A 81 -5.44 5.79 31.21
C GLU A 81 -5.63 7.30 31.38
N GLU A 82 -4.94 8.13 30.58
CA GLU A 82 -5.00 9.60 30.65
C GLU A 82 -6.29 10.19 30.04
N ASN A 83 -7.20 9.35 29.50
CA ASN A 83 -8.53 9.71 28.97
C ASN A 83 -8.59 10.79 27.88
N ASP A 84 -7.50 10.98 27.12
CA ASP A 84 -7.51 11.86 25.95
C ASP A 84 -7.94 11.10 24.69
N GLU A 85 -9.00 11.56 24.02
CA GLU A 85 -9.58 10.83 22.89
C GLU A 85 -8.60 10.63 21.72
N HIS A 86 -7.81 11.66 21.39
CA HIS A 86 -6.90 11.62 20.25
C HIS A 86 -5.68 10.75 20.54
N VAL A 87 -5.13 10.86 21.75
CA VAL A 87 -4.01 10.02 22.21
C VAL A 87 -4.46 8.57 22.33
N ASN A 88 -5.69 8.32 22.82
CA ASN A 88 -6.25 6.98 22.95
C ASN A 88 -6.41 6.32 21.57
N ALA A 89 -7.01 7.02 20.61
CA ALA A 89 -7.15 6.52 19.25
C ALA A 89 -5.79 6.21 18.61
N ALA A 90 -4.82 7.13 18.71
CA ALA A 90 -3.48 6.91 18.18
C ALA A 90 -2.77 5.71 18.85
N SER A 91 -2.97 5.53 20.16
CA SER A 91 -2.36 4.43 20.93
C SER A 91 -2.96 3.08 20.56
N ILE A 92 -4.28 3.01 20.38
CA ILE A 92 -4.97 1.78 19.91
C ILE A 92 -4.49 1.41 18.51
N GLU A 93 -4.40 2.38 17.59
CA GLU A 93 -3.88 2.13 16.24
C GLU A 93 -2.42 1.64 16.29
N ALA A 94 -1.58 2.25 17.13
CA ALA A 94 -0.19 1.80 17.29
C ALA A 94 -0.11 0.36 17.81
N LEU A 95 -0.93 -0.01 18.79
CA LEU A 95 -1.02 -1.38 19.30
C LEU A 95 -1.50 -2.36 18.22
N ALA A 96 -2.46 -1.97 17.37
CA ALA A 96 -2.92 -2.81 16.26
C ALA A 96 -1.80 -3.10 15.25
N ILE A 97 -0.96 -2.10 14.93
CA ILE A 97 0.22 -2.30 14.07
C ILE A 97 1.25 -3.21 14.74
N ILE A 98 1.49 -3.05 16.04
CA ILE A 98 2.41 -3.93 16.80
C ILE A 98 1.90 -5.38 16.81
N PHE A 99 0.60 -5.59 16.99
CA PHE A 99 -0.02 -6.91 16.97
C PHE A 99 0.05 -7.55 15.58
N GLU A 100 -0.25 -6.79 14.52
CA GLU A 100 -0.10 -7.27 13.15
C GLU A 100 1.36 -7.63 12.84
N ASN A 101 2.28 -6.84 13.36
CA ASN A 101 3.70 -7.11 13.21
C ASN A 101 4.16 -8.35 13.99
N GLY A 102 3.39 -8.89 14.93
CA GLY A 102 3.64 -10.19 15.55
C GLY A 102 4.96 -10.33 16.33
N SER A 103 5.64 -9.21 16.62
CA SER A 103 6.88 -9.16 17.40
C SER A 103 6.68 -8.36 18.69
N LEU A 104 5.68 -8.74 19.49
CA LEU A 104 5.32 -8.04 20.72
C LEU A 104 6.48 -8.01 21.73
N GLU A 105 7.29 -9.06 21.75
CA GLU A 105 8.45 -9.22 22.61
C GLU A 105 9.48 -8.09 22.45
N LYS A 106 9.56 -7.48 21.27
CA LYS A 106 10.49 -6.36 20.99
C LYS A 106 10.05 -5.05 21.65
N PHE A 107 8.78 -4.94 22.03
CA PHE A 107 8.16 -3.69 22.51
C PHE A 107 7.79 -3.74 24.00
N SER A 108 7.93 -4.91 24.64
CA SER A 108 7.59 -5.12 26.05
C SER A 108 8.82 -5.31 26.93
N ASN A 109 8.71 -4.83 28.17
CA ASN A 109 9.72 -5.06 29.20
C ASN A 109 9.56 -6.42 29.87
N GLN A 110 8.37 -7.00 29.82
CA GLN A 110 8.00 -8.23 30.53
C GLN A 110 7.86 -9.42 29.59
N ALA A 111 8.44 -9.35 28.38
CA ALA A 111 8.30 -10.39 27.38
C ALA A 111 8.75 -11.78 27.89
N GLU A 112 9.72 -11.81 28.81
CA GLU A 112 10.28 -13.02 29.43
C GLU A 112 9.36 -13.63 30.52
N GLU A 113 8.36 -12.88 31.00
CA GLU A 113 7.40 -13.34 32.02
C GLU A 113 6.24 -14.14 31.42
N TYR A 114 6.09 -14.15 30.10
CA TYR A 114 4.99 -14.78 29.39
C TYR A 114 5.42 -16.10 28.73
N GLU A 115 4.67 -17.17 28.98
CA GLU A 115 4.90 -18.48 28.35
C GLU A 115 4.75 -18.44 26.82
N ASN A 116 3.88 -17.58 26.31
CA ASN A 116 3.68 -17.38 24.88
C ASN A 116 3.16 -15.97 24.56
N THR A 117 3.30 -15.55 23.30
CA THR A 117 2.86 -14.24 22.80
C THR A 117 1.34 -14.04 22.84
N LYS A 118 0.57 -15.12 22.86
CA LYS A 118 -0.90 -15.08 22.93
C LYS A 118 -1.36 -14.60 24.31
N ASN A 119 -0.81 -15.16 25.38
CA ASN A 119 -1.12 -14.76 26.76
C ASN A 119 -0.79 -13.27 26.98
N MET A 120 0.34 -12.82 26.44
CA MET A 120 0.73 -11.41 26.48
C MET A 120 -0.26 -10.52 25.72
N LYS A 121 -0.67 -10.92 24.50
CA LYS A 121 -1.69 -10.19 23.71
C LYS A 121 -3.01 -10.11 24.47
N ASP A 122 -3.44 -11.20 25.10
CA ASP A 122 -4.69 -11.28 25.86
C ASP A 122 -4.69 -10.35 27.08
N ASP A 123 -3.57 -10.26 27.81
CA ASP A 123 -3.46 -9.35 28.96
C ASP A 123 -3.43 -7.88 28.55
N ILE A 124 -2.71 -7.54 27.48
CA ILE A 124 -2.76 -6.20 26.88
C ILE A 124 -4.20 -5.87 26.47
N MET A 125 -4.89 -6.82 25.83
CA MET A 125 -6.29 -6.63 25.42
C MET A 125 -7.23 -6.41 26.61
N LYS A 126 -7.07 -7.16 27.71
CA LYS A 126 -7.81 -6.91 28.96
C LYS A 126 -7.56 -5.51 29.50
N HIS A 127 -6.30 -5.05 29.47
CA HIS A 127 -5.95 -3.71 29.91
C HIS A 127 -6.59 -2.63 29.04
N VAL A 128 -6.53 -2.79 27.71
CA VAL A 128 -7.18 -1.87 26.76
C VAL A 128 -8.69 -1.84 27.00
N LYS A 129 -9.34 -3.00 27.18
CA LYS A 129 -10.77 -3.08 27.50
C LYS A 129 -11.09 -2.30 28.77
N ARG A 130 -10.36 -2.53 29.86
CA ARG A 130 -10.54 -1.81 31.13
C ARG A 130 -10.41 -0.30 30.95
N ALA A 131 -9.36 0.16 30.26
CA ALA A 131 -9.13 1.59 30.02
C ALA A 131 -10.22 2.22 29.13
N CYS A 132 -10.82 1.44 28.21
CA CYS A 132 -11.81 1.93 27.23
C CYS A 132 -13.28 1.72 27.64
N ASN A 133 -13.56 1.17 28.83
CA ASN A 133 -14.89 0.71 29.27
C ASN A 133 -16.02 1.77 29.22
N GLY A 134 -15.72 3.06 29.03
CA GLY A 134 -16.71 4.13 28.91
C GLY A 134 -16.97 4.67 27.51
N THR A 135 -16.10 4.43 26.50
CA THR A 135 -16.14 5.23 25.25
C THR A 135 -16.21 4.49 23.93
N LYS A 136 -15.70 3.25 23.74
CA LYS A 136 -15.60 2.70 22.36
C LYS A 136 -15.74 1.18 22.31
N GLN A 137 -16.93 0.70 21.94
CA GLN A 137 -17.10 -0.67 21.42
C GLN A 137 -16.13 -0.98 20.25
N ASP A 138 -15.65 0.05 19.55
CA ASP A 138 -14.80 -0.13 18.36
C ASP A 138 -13.32 -0.40 18.69
N ALA A 139 -12.83 -0.02 19.88
CA ALA A 139 -11.43 -0.24 20.24
C ALA A 139 -11.08 -1.74 20.36
N SER A 140 -12.00 -2.53 20.94
CA SER A 140 -11.85 -4.00 21.01
C SER A 140 -11.91 -4.62 19.61
N LYS A 141 -12.83 -4.13 18.76
CA LYS A 141 -13.00 -4.61 17.39
C LYS A 141 -11.77 -4.34 16.53
N ILE A 142 -11.09 -3.20 16.71
CA ILE A 142 -9.88 -2.83 15.98
C ILE A 142 -8.72 -3.81 16.29
N LEU A 143 -8.64 -4.29 17.53
CA LEU A 143 -7.55 -5.15 18.00
C LEU A 143 -7.82 -6.65 17.86
N GLU A 144 -9.09 -7.04 17.70
CA GLU A 144 -9.48 -8.42 17.42
C GLU A 144 -9.09 -8.81 15.99
N ASP A 145 -8.42 -9.95 15.84
CA ASP A 145 -7.86 -10.42 14.55
C ASP A 145 -8.93 -10.67 13.48
N ASP A 146 -10.20 -10.80 13.90
CA ASP A 146 -11.36 -11.24 13.13
C ASP A 146 -12.19 -10.10 12.51
N TYR A 147 -11.80 -8.84 12.73
CA TYR A 147 -12.44 -7.73 12.01
C TYR A 147 -12.12 -7.85 10.52
N ASN A 148 -13.14 -7.74 9.65
CA ASN A 148 -12.94 -7.65 8.20
C ASN A 148 -12.12 -6.39 7.89
N LYS A 149 -10.80 -6.52 7.89
CA LYS A 149 -9.81 -5.46 7.64
C LYS A 149 -9.91 -4.89 6.22
N THR A 150 -10.68 -5.54 5.35
CA THR A 150 -10.85 -5.18 3.94
C THR A 150 -11.59 -3.87 3.78
N THR A 151 -10.85 -2.75 3.77
CA THR A 151 -11.37 -1.47 3.32
C THR A 151 -11.06 -1.30 1.85
N SER A 152 -12.06 -0.88 1.07
CA SER A 152 -11.86 -0.54 -0.33
C SER A 152 -11.92 0.97 -0.55
N LEU A 153 -10.95 1.51 -1.29
CA LEU A 153 -10.92 2.90 -1.72
C LEU A 153 -11.03 2.92 -3.25
N THR A 154 -12.07 3.57 -3.77
CA THR A 154 -12.23 3.73 -5.22
C THR A 154 -11.59 5.06 -5.64
N LEU A 155 -10.49 4.99 -6.40
CA LEU A 155 -9.84 6.15 -6.99
C LEU A 155 -9.94 6.06 -8.51
N CYS A 156 -10.60 7.04 -9.13
CA CYS A 156 -10.69 7.19 -10.59
C CYS A 156 -11.07 5.91 -11.36
N GLY A 157 -11.99 5.10 -10.81
CA GLY A 157 -12.48 3.87 -11.45
C GLY A 157 -11.69 2.61 -11.09
N THR A 158 -10.54 2.73 -10.42
CA THR A 158 -9.78 1.60 -9.87
C THR A 158 -10.10 1.44 -8.39
N ARG A 159 -10.44 0.21 -7.98
CA ARG A 159 -10.69 -0.13 -6.58
C ARG A 159 -9.40 -0.66 -5.94
N LEU A 160 -8.87 0.08 -4.97
CA LEU A 160 -7.81 -0.39 -4.09
C LEU A 160 -8.43 -1.12 -2.91
N THR A 161 -7.97 -2.32 -2.61
CA THR A 161 -8.38 -3.10 -1.43
C THR A 161 -7.20 -3.24 -0.49
N PHE A 162 -7.39 -2.88 0.78
CA PHE A 162 -6.37 -2.99 1.81
C PHE A 162 -6.81 -4.05 2.81
N SER A 163 -5.96 -5.05 3.07
CA SER A 163 -6.29 -6.19 3.93
C SER A 163 -5.53 -6.19 5.26
N THR A 164 -4.60 -5.24 5.44
CA THR A 164 -3.73 -5.14 6.61
C THR A 164 -3.89 -3.78 7.30
N TRP A 165 -3.76 -3.74 8.62
CA TRP A 165 -3.70 -2.51 9.41
C TRP A 165 -2.58 -1.61 8.95
N SER A 166 -1.44 -2.19 8.55
CA SER A 166 -0.30 -1.43 8.04
C SER A 166 -0.67 -0.63 6.80
N GLN A 167 -1.32 -1.27 5.81
CA GLN A 167 -1.79 -0.58 4.62
C GLN A 167 -2.86 0.47 4.93
N LEU A 168 -3.82 0.16 5.82
CA LEU A 168 -4.85 1.10 6.26
C LEU A 168 -4.25 2.33 6.95
N LYS A 169 -3.25 2.12 7.81
CA LYS A 169 -2.53 3.21 8.48
C LYS A 169 -1.76 4.04 7.47
N GLN A 170 -1.05 3.43 6.53
CA GLN A 170 -0.31 4.15 5.49
C GLN A 170 -1.23 5.04 4.64
N ILE A 171 -2.32 4.47 4.11
CA ILE A 171 -3.24 5.21 3.23
C ILE A 171 -3.97 6.32 3.98
N SER A 172 -4.46 6.06 5.19
CA SER A 172 -5.15 7.06 6.00
C SER A 172 -4.23 8.20 6.41
N TYR A 173 -2.99 7.89 6.78
CA TYR A 173 -1.98 8.87 7.18
C TYR A 173 -1.58 9.78 6.02
N ILE A 174 -1.24 9.21 4.87
CA ILE A 174 -0.87 9.98 3.67
C ILE A 174 -2.06 10.79 3.15
N ARG A 175 -3.27 10.22 3.16
CA ARG A 175 -4.49 10.95 2.77
C ARG A 175 -4.74 12.16 3.67
N ARG A 176 -4.57 12.01 4.99
CA ARG A 176 -4.71 13.13 5.94
C ARG A 176 -3.63 14.18 5.73
N PHE A 177 -2.39 13.78 5.47
CA PHE A 177 -1.27 14.69 5.25
C PHE A 177 -1.41 15.49 3.94
N LEU A 178 -1.77 14.84 2.82
CA LEU A 178 -1.92 15.49 1.52
C LEU A 178 -3.26 16.23 1.36
N GLY A 179 -4.27 15.90 2.20
CA GLY A 179 -5.59 16.51 2.16
C GLY A 179 -6.23 16.40 0.77
N TYR A 180 -6.72 17.52 0.23
CA TYR A 180 -7.32 17.59 -1.10
C TYR A 180 -6.35 17.23 -2.24
N GLY A 181 -5.04 17.34 -2.02
CA GLY A 181 -4.02 16.97 -3.00
C GLY A 181 -3.80 15.47 -3.15
N PHE A 182 -4.35 14.65 -2.25
CA PHE A 182 -4.14 13.20 -2.23
C PHE A 182 -4.47 12.53 -3.57
N THR A 183 -5.65 12.82 -4.13
CA THR A 183 -6.10 12.21 -5.39
C THR A 183 -5.19 12.58 -6.56
N LYS A 184 -4.76 13.84 -6.62
CA LYS A 184 -3.85 14.32 -7.67
C LYS A 184 -2.50 13.60 -7.58
N HIS A 185 -1.92 13.52 -6.39
CA HIS A 185 -0.66 12.82 -6.19
C HIS A 185 -0.75 11.32 -6.46
N MET A 186 -1.85 10.66 -6.09
CA MET A 186 -2.05 9.24 -6.44
C MET A 186 -2.10 8.98 -7.95
N MET A 187 -2.52 9.97 -8.75
CA MET A 187 -2.60 9.86 -10.21
C MET A 187 -1.30 10.24 -10.92
N GLU A 188 -0.60 11.26 -10.42
CA GLU A 188 0.55 11.86 -11.10
C GLU A 188 1.89 11.40 -10.54
N ASN A 189 1.98 11.03 -9.25
CA ASN A 189 3.24 10.69 -8.61
C ASN A 189 3.55 9.20 -8.77
N GLU A 190 4.62 8.86 -9.50
CA GLU A 190 5.07 7.48 -9.69
C GLU A 190 5.54 6.82 -8.38
N ASN A 191 6.22 7.57 -7.50
CA ASN A 191 6.70 7.03 -6.24
C ASN A 191 5.54 6.63 -5.33
N LEU A 192 4.52 7.48 -5.23
CA LEU A 192 3.34 7.19 -4.42
C LEU A 192 2.56 5.99 -4.98
N ARG A 193 2.51 5.88 -6.31
CA ARG A 193 1.93 4.73 -7.01
C ARG A 193 2.68 3.43 -6.70
N ASN A 194 4.01 3.47 -6.70
CA ASN A 194 4.84 2.32 -6.37
C ASN A 194 4.65 1.88 -4.91
N ILE A 195 4.56 2.82 -3.97
CA ILE A 195 4.32 2.50 -2.53
C ILE A 195 3.04 1.69 -2.35
N PHE A 196 1.97 2.01 -3.09
CA PHE A 196 0.68 1.31 -2.99
C PHE A 196 0.45 0.26 -4.07
N ASN A 197 1.45 -0.03 -4.91
CA ASN A 197 1.30 -0.84 -6.13
C ASN A 197 0.06 -0.44 -6.97
N PHE A 198 -0.22 0.86 -7.03
CA PHE A 198 -1.39 1.42 -7.71
C PHE A 198 -1.07 1.80 -9.15
N VAL A 199 -1.82 1.23 -10.09
CA VAL A 199 -1.80 1.64 -11.49
C VAL A 199 -3.09 2.40 -11.79
N PRO A 200 -3.03 3.72 -12.06
CA PRO A 200 -4.23 4.48 -12.41
C PRO A 200 -4.77 3.95 -13.74
N ALA A 201 -6.09 3.79 -13.83
CA ALA A 201 -6.73 3.59 -15.11
C ALA A 201 -6.45 4.84 -15.95
N THR A 202 -5.56 4.72 -16.93
CA THR A 202 -5.35 5.80 -17.89
C THR A 202 -6.71 6.07 -18.53
N LYS A 203 -7.20 7.31 -18.43
CA LYS A 203 -8.20 7.77 -19.39
C LYS A 203 -7.50 7.81 -20.75
N THR A 204 -7.47 6.68 -21.44
CA THR A 204 -7.18 6.63 -22.86
C THR A 204 -8.30 7.43 -23.51
N SER A 205 -8.05 8.71 -23.78
CA SER A 205 -8.89 9.53 -24.66
C SER A 205 -8.77 9.08 -26.13
N GLY A 206 -8.01 8.03 -26.42
CA GLY A 206 -8.12 7.25 -27.65
C GLY A 206 -9.03 6.05 -27.41
N VAL A 207 -10.13 5.98 -28.16
CA VAL A 207 -11.08 4.85 -28.17
C VAL A 207 -10.30 3.53 -28.22
N GLU A 208 -10.36 2.75 -27.13
CA GLU A 208 -9.69 1.45 -27.03
C GLU A 208 -10.52 0.40 -27.78
N LEU A 209 -10.39 0.38 -29.12
CA LEU A 209 -11.20 -0.47 -30.02
C LEU A 209 -10.79 -1.96 -30.03
N TYR A 210 -9.75 -2.38 -29.30
CA TYR A 210 -9.27 -3.76 -29.37
C TYR A 210 -8.47 -4.19 -28.14
N LYS A 211 -8.92 -5.27 -27.46
CA LYS A 211 -8.12 -6.03 -26.49
C LYS A 211 -7.62 -7.33 -27.16
N PRO A 212 -6.31 -7.50 -27.40
CA PRO A 212 -5.78 -8.75 -27.96
C PRO A 212 -5.86 -9.88 -26.93
N LYS A 213 -6.32 -11.06 -27.35
CA LYS A 213 -6.39 -12.27 -26.50
C LYS A 213 -5.11 -13.10 -26.48
N PHE A 214 -4.00 -12.67 -27.10
CA PHE A 214 -2.75 -13.42 -27.13
C PHE A 214 -1.52 -12.53 -26.88
N GLU A 215 -0.49 -13.17 -26.33
CA GLU A 215 0.71 -12.63 -25.69
C GLU A 215 1.42 -11.51 -26.49
N LYS A 216 1.81 -10.44 -25.80
CA LYS A 216 2.35 -9.19 -26.37
C LYS A 216 3.72 -9.42 -27.03
N VAL A 217 3.76 -9.55 -28.36
CA VAL A 217 4.94 -9.14 -29.14
C VAL A 217 4.77 -7.67 -29.52
N VAL A 218 5.47 -6.78 -28.81
CA VAL A 218 5.40 -5.33 -29.02
C VAL A 218 6.13 -4.96 -30.30
N VAL A 219 5.40 -4.78 -31.40
CA VAL A 219 5.91 -4.05 -32.57
C VAL A 219 5.44 -2.60 -32.46
N ARG A 220 6.34 -1.69 -32.07
CA ARG A 220 6.06 -0.25 -32.08
C ARG A 220 6.15 0.26 -33.50
N VAL A 221 5.02 0.47 -34.16
CA VAL A 221 4.95 1.27 -35.40
C VAL A 221 4.60 2.69 -35.00
N PHE A 222 5.54 3.61 -35.15
CA PHE A 222 5.30 5.04 -34.98
C PHE A 222 4.41 5.55 -36.12
N LEU A 223 3.28 6.16 -35.77
CA LEU A 223 2.46 6.93 -36.72
C LEU A 223 2.62 8.42 -36.40
N PRO A 224 3.01 9.27 -37.37
CA PRO A 224 3.07 10.71 -37.13
C PRO A 224 1.66 11.30 -36.97
N ASP A 225 1.57 12.32 -36.12
CA ASP A 225 0.34 13.01 -35.74
C ASP A 225 -0.34 13.70 -36.94
N VAL A 226 -1.60 13.37 -37.20
CA VAL A 226 -2.37 13.85 -38.37
C VAL A 226 -3.09 15.14 -37.99
N ARG A 227 -2.50 16.29 -38.35
CA ARG A 227 -2.99 17.63 -37.98
C ARG A 227 -4.37 18.05 -38.57
N ARG A 228 -5.04 17.25 -39.42
CA ARG A 228 -6.39 17.55 -39.95
C ARG A 228 -7.18 16.27 -40.30
N GLU A 229 -8.42 16.15 -39.82
CA GLU A 229 -9.32 14.99 -40.06
C GLU A 229 -9.57 14.67 -41.54
N THR A 230 -9.47 15.66 -42.44
CA THR A 230 -9.63 15.46 -43.89
C THR A 230 -8.47 14.69 -44.54
N CYS A 231 -7.29 14.61 -43.91
CA CYS A 231 -6.14 13.84 -44.42
C CYS A 231 -6.20 12.35 -44.09
N SER A 232 -6.87 11.94 -43.00
CA SER A 232 -6.99 10.52 -42.61
C SER A 232 -7.71 9.68 -43.67
N LYS A 233 -8.71 10.24 -44.36
CA LYS A 233 -9.39 9.57 -45.47
C LYS A 233 -8.45 9.34 -46.67
N ARG A 234 -7.53 10.27 -46.95
CA ARG A 234 -6.55 10.13 -48.05
C ARG A 234 -5.48 9.07 -47.76
N MET A 235 -5.05 8.93 -46.51
CA MET A 235 -4.03 7.93 -46.13
C MET A 235 -4.51 6.48 -46.31
N ASN A 236 -5.81 6.22 -46.16
CA ASN A 236 -6.39 4.88 -46.29
C ASN A 236 -6.81 4.53 -47.73
N MET A 237 -6.85 5.50 -48.64
CA MET A 237 -7.29 5.30 -50.03
C MET A 237 -6.14 5.08 -51.02
N SER A 238 -4.91 5.45 -50.65
CA SER A 238 -3.75 5.25 -51.53
C SER A 238 -3.22 3.81 -51.43
N PRO A 239 -3.11 3.06 -52.55
CA PRO A 239 -2.58 1.69 -52.57
C PRO A 239 -1.16 1.57 -52.01
N SER A 240 -0.37 2.65 -52.10
CA SER A 240 1.03 2.70 -51.68
C SER A 240 1.23 3.12 -50.21
N SER A 241 0.16 3.38 -49.46
CA SER A 241 0.27 3.85 -48.07
C SER A 241 0.88 2.80 -47.14
N LEU A 242 1.50 3.25 -46.06
CA LEU A 242 2.07 2.36 -45.03
C LEU A 242 1.01 1.43 -44.43
N VAL A 243 -0.23 1.91 -44.29
CA VAL A 243 -1.37 1.11 -43.80
C VAL A 243 -1.77 0.03 -44.82
N SER A 244 -1.84 0.36 -46.10
CA SER A 244 -2.09 -0.60 -47.19
C SER A 244 -1.00 -1.67 -47.24
N LYS A 245 0.27 -1.24 -47.22
CA LYS A 245 1.44 -2.16 -47.19
C LYS A 245 1.43 -3.06 -45.97
N GLY A 246 1.07 -2.53 -44.80
CA GLY A 246 0.92 -3.30 -43.56
C GLY A 246 -0.19 -4.36 -43.65
N ARG A 247 -1.37 -3.98 -44.18
CA ARG A 247 -2.48 -4.90 -44.43
C ARG A 247 -2.10 -6.01 -45.42
N THR A 248 -1.45 -5.67 -46.53
CA THR A 248 -1.02 -6.67 -47.52
C THR A 248 -0.01 -7.65 -46.94
N LYS A 249 0.99 -7.17 -46.19
CA LYS A 249 1.96 -8.04 -45.50
C LYS A 249 1.28 -9.00 -44.52
N LEU A 250 0.29 -8.50 -43.76
CA LEU A 250 -0.48 -9.33 -42.84
C LEU A 250 -1.31 -10.39 -43.57
N MET A 251 -2.01 -10.01 -44.65
CA MET A 251 -2.82 -10.95 -45.44
C MET A 251 -1.96 -12.01 -46.12
N ASN A 252 -0.77 -11.66 -46.62
CA ASN A 252 0.17 -12.63 -47.18
C ASN A 252 0.66 -13.62 -46.11
N LYS A 253 0.89 -13.17 -44.87
CA LYS A 253 1.26 -14.04 -43.75
C LYS A 253 0.12 -15.00 -43.37
N TYR A 254 -1.13 -14.54 -43.38
CA TYR A 254 -2.26 -15.44 -43.15
C TYR A 254 -2.42 -16.46 -44.28
N ARG A 255 -2.23 -16.06 -45.54
CA ARG A 255 -2.27 -16.99 -46.68
C ARG A 255 -1.20 -18.08 -46.55
N SER A 256 0.04 -17.71 -46.24
CA SER A 256 1.12 -18.70 -46.05
C SER A 256 0.80 -19.67 -44.91
N LEU A 257 0.32 -19.17 -43.76
CA LEU A 257 -0.10 -20.03 -42.64
C LEU A 257 -1.24 -20.99 -43.01
N THR A 258 -2.15 -20.56 -43.88
CA THR A 258 -3.27 -21.39 -44.34
C THR A 258 -2.82 -22.45 -45.36
N GLU A 259 -1.81 -22.14 -46.17
CA GLU A 259 -1.16 -23.09 -47.09
C GLU A 259 -0.35 -24.13 -46.30
N ASP A 260 0.40 -23.71 -45.29
CA ASP A 260 1.16 -24.60 -44.40
C ASP A 260 0.24 -25.57 -43.63
N THR A 261 -0.96 -25.12 -43.22
CA THR A 261 -1.94 -25.99 -42.54
C THR A 261 -2.60 -26.99 -43.50
N LYS A 262 -2.75 -26.64 -44.79
CA LYS A 262 -3.28 -27.56 -45.80
C LYS A 262 -2.25 -28.62 -46.23
N ALA A 263 -0.96 -28.30 -46.18
CA ALA A 263 0.10 -29.26 -46.48
C ALA A 263 0.29 -30.35 -45.40
N GLY A 264 -0.24 -30.13 -44.19
CA GLY A 264 -0.09 -31.03 -43.03
C GLY A 264 -1.16 -32.12 -42.88
N HIS A 265 -1.99 -32.40 -43.89
CA HIS A 265 -2.94 -33.52 -43.89
C HIS A 265 -2.71 -34.42 -45.12
N TYR A 266 -1.69 -35.28 -45.02
CA TYR A 266 -1.63 -36.53 -45.77
C TYR A 266 -1.67 -37.69 -44.77
N ILE A 267 -2.63 -38.57 -44.99
CA ILE A 267 -3.05 -39.74 -44.22
C ILE A 267 -1.94 -40.78 -44.19
N ALA A 268 -1.78 -41.45 -43.04
CA ALA A 268 -1.34 -42.83 -42.97
C ALA A 268 -2.15 -43.53 -41.87
N ASP A 269 -3.39 -43.88 -42.20
CA ASP A 269 -4.07 -45.03 -41.61
C ASP A 269 -3.65 -46.24 -42.47
N GLU A 270 -2.96 -47.22 -41.89
CA GLU A 270 -3.12 -48.65 -42.20
C GLU A 270 -2.39 -49.50 -41.15
N ASP A 271 -3.21 -50.25 -40.41
CA ASP A 271 -3.05 -51.67 -40.03
C ASP A 271 -3.15 -51.99 -38.52
N LEU A 272 -4.37 -52.40 -38.14
CA LEU A 272 -4.69 -53.33 -37.06
C LEU A 272 -5.01 -54.68 -37.72
N ASP A 273 -4.25 -55.72 -37.35
CA ASP A 273 -4.44 -57.18 -37.51
C ASP A 273 -5.06 -57.76 -38.80
#